data_AF-A0A0C2MJY9-F1
#
_entry.id   AF-A0A0C2MJY9-F1
#
_cell.length_a   1.000
_cell.length_b   1.000
_cell.length_c   1.000
_cell.angle_alpha   90.00
_cell.angle_beta   90.00
_cell.angle_gamma   90.00
#
_symmetry.space_group_name_H-M   'P 1'
#
loop_
_entity.id
_entity.type
_entity.pdbx_description
1 polymer ?
#
loop_
_entity_poly.entity_id
_entity_poly.type
_entity_poly.pdbx_seq_one_letter_code
_entity_poly.pdbx_strand_id
1 'polypeptide(L)'
;MEQVDMSFAERDRANSIAEFRLGKFTVQKLPELDRLFKSKSQKEQYEIYSFAIYNKSLPKELYQYFVQQLGSPLKNRQGSFDYVANQSDYYTIPFFEAIHSQNLTALQVFIDAIQASSDAERKQAQDIVYAAPAQWTGLEHTFAQPVDVNYERPTHPDSVIKQAELLLSAFPELAKTQTGAAIIDRTIQNADVRAMRLFAKYSQPGSEILTAASYVLGGETEDFVDILKKQPSLLRQQIDIGKYYSGSTNLIFYVVMFGKKDIIQQVIPRINWQDPELYYNKGNSLILAYAARRVKNAFHNASLETNKDAVEIFTLLLNTQLRNQPNIPDRQLWEIAADEFYRSHWPNTGERFNDEAIRSICHSDIGPQFLRYIDTLDKNDNEAVKSRVSGIKKACH
;
A
#
# COMPACT_ATOMS: atom_id res chain seq x y z
N MET A 1 18.95 6.87 38.16
CA MET A 1 19.29 6.95 36.73
C MET A 1 20.60 6.18 36.59
N GLU A 2 20.51 4.87 36.34
CA GLU A 2 21.69 4.01 36.27
C GLU A 2 22.52 4.42 35.05
N GLN A 3 23.76 4.87 35.29
CA GLN A 3 24.78 4.96 34.25
C GLN A 3 25.09 3.54 33.81
N VAL A 4 24.64 3.17 32.60
CA VAL A 4 25.10 1.95 31.94
C VAL A 4 26.60 2.15 31.66
N ASP A 5 27.43 1.47 32.43
CA ASP A 5 28.89 1.57 32.33
C ASP A 5 29.33 0.83 31.05
N MET A 6 29.49 1.58 29.95
CA MET A 6 30.04 1.05 28.69
C MET A 6 31.40 0.41 28.95
N SER A 7 31.61 -0.79 28.41
CA SER A 7 32.90 -1.47 28.48
C SER A 7 34.00 -0.66 27.80
N PHE A 8 35.26 -0.90 28.16
CA PHE A 8 36.41 -0.21 27.57
C PHE A 8 36.46 -0.37 26.04
N ALA A 9 36.13 -1.58 25.54
CA ALA A 9 36.07 -1.87 24.10
C ALA A 9 34.94 -1.09 23.39
N GLU A 10 33.79 -0.88 24.04
CA GLU A 10 32.70 -0.07 23.48
C GLU A 10 33.03 1.43 23.48
N ARG A 11 33.74 1.92 24.50
CA ARG A 11 34.24 3.30 24.54
C ARG A 11 35.28 3.56 23.46
N ASP A 12 36.27 2.68 23.30
CA ASP A 12 37.29 2.80 22.26
C ASP A 12 36.70 2.74 20.86
N ARG A 13 35.70 1.85 20.66
CA ARG A 13 34.92 1.80 19.42
C ARG A 13 34.17 3.10 19.14
N ALA A 14 33.43 3.62 20.11
CA ALA A 14 32.69 4.88 19.97
C ALA A 14 33.64 6.06 19.68
N ASN A 15 34.80 6.10 20.34
CA ASN A 15 35.83 7.11 20.11
C ASN A 15 36.46 7.01 18.72
N SER A 16 36.76 5.79 18.25
CA SER A 16 37.32 5.55 16.91
C SER A 16 36.36 6.00 15.80
N ILE A 17 35.05 5.77 15.97
CA ILE A 17 34.02 6.25 15.03
C ILE A 17 33.84 7.78 15.13
N ALA A 18 33.84 8.35 16.35
CA ALA A 18 33.67 9.78 16.58
C ALA A 18 34.80 10.62 15.93
N GLU A 19 36.00 10.06 15.82
CA GLU A 19 37.17 10.67 15.17
C GLU A 19 36.89 11.04 13.70
N PHE A 20 36.07 10.26 12.99
CA PHE A 20 35.72 10.52 11.59
C PHE A 20 34.74 11.68 11.41
N ARG A 21 34.11 12.17 12.49
CA ARG A 21 33.19 13.31 12.50
C ARG A 21 32.20 13.30 11.32
N LEU A 22 31.65 12.13 11.00
CA LEU A 22 30.86 11.91 9.78
C LEU A 22 29.68 12.87 9.65
N GLY A 23 29.05 13.27 10.76
CA GLY A 23 27.98 14.28 10.76
C GLY A 23 28.39 15.69 10.27
N LYS A 24 29.68 15.95 10.06
CA LYS A 24 30.23 17.20 9.49
C LYS A 24 31.05 16.93 8.22
N PHE A 25 30.85 15.77 7.60
CA PHE A 25 31.55 15.39 6.38
C PHE A 25 31.14 16.30 5.21
N THR A 26 32.12 16.69 4.42
CA THR A 26 31.97 17.37 3.14
C THR A 26 32.93 16.70 2.16
N VAL A 27 32.60 16.68 0.86
CA VAL A 27 33.43 15.99 -0.16
C VAL A 27 34.90 16.47 -0.15
N GLN A 28 35.14 17.75 0.18
CA GLN A 28 36.47 18.33 0.33
C GLN A 28 37.34 17.68 1.42
N LYS A 29 36.72 17.01 2.41
CA LYS A 29 37.41 16.31 3.51
C LYS A 29 37.73 14.85 3.18
N LEU A 30 37.38 14.37 1.99
CA LEU A 30 37.67 12.99 1.59
C LEU A 30 39.16 12.61 1.71
N PRO A 31 40.15 13.48 1.39
CA PRO A 31 41.56 13.13 1.58
C PRO A 31 41.96 12.93 3.05
N GLU A 32 41.41 13.73 3.97
CA GLU A 32 41.65 13.59 5.41
C GLU A 32 41.02 12.29 5.93
N LEU A 33 39.78 12.02 5.49
CA LEU A 33 39.07 10.79 5.78
C LEU A 33 39.83 9.58 5.25
N ASP A 34 40.37 9.63 4.03
CA ASP A 34 41.11 8.52 3.41
C ASP A 34 42.35 8.13 4.21
N ARG A 35 43.13 9.14 4.65
CA ARG A 35 44.30 8.90 5.49
C ARG A 35 43.93 8.22 6.80
N LEU A 36 42.89 8.69 7.48
CA LEU A 36 42.41 8.10 8.73
C LEU A 36 41.86 6.70 8.49
N PHE A 37 41.03 6.51 7.46
CA PHE A 37 40.38 5.24 7.15
C PHE A 37 41.40 4.13 6.86
N LYS A 38 42.45 4.43 6.08
CA LYS A 38 43.53 3.49 5.76
C LYS A 38 44.41 3.12 6.96
N SER A 39 44.47 3.95 7.99
CA SER A 39 45.20 3.62 9.23
C SER A 39 44.45 2.66 10.16
N LYS A 40 43.16 2.41 9.91
CA LYS A 40 42.32 1.53 10.74
C LYS A 40 42.42 0.08 10.29
N SER A 41 42.16 -0.85 11.21
CA SER A 41 41.99 -2.26 10.86
C SER A 41 40.78 -2.48 9.96
N GLN A 42 40.74 -3.58 9.21
CA GLN A 42 39.60 -3.91 8.34
C GLN A 42 38.26 -3.93 9.12
N LYS A 43 38.27 -4.47 10.35
CA LYS A 43 37.07 -4.49 11.20
C LYS A 43 36.58 -3.07 11.50
N GLU A 44 37.48 -2.18 11.90
CA GLU A 44 37.14 -0.77 12.17
C GLU A 44 36.67 -0.04 10.91
N GLN A 45 37.28 -0.31 9.75
CA GLN A 45 36.83 0.24 8.45
C GLN A 45 35.37 -0.11 8.16
N TYR A 46 34.98 -1.38 8.37
CA TYR A 46 33.59 -1.80 8.21
C TYR A 46 32.66 -1.21 9.27
N GLU A 47 33.12 -1.02 10.51
CA GLU A 47 32.31 -0.36 11.54
C GLU A 47 32.02 1.11 11.21
N ILE A 48 32.99 1.83 10.63
CA ILE A 48 32.82 3.19 10.12
C ILE A 48 31.84 3.20 8.95
N TYR A 49 31.94 2.21 8.05
CA TYR A 49 31.03 2.07 6.91
C TYR A 49 29.58 1.83 7.37
N SER A 50 29.36 0.86 8.26
CA SER A 50 28.05 0.61 8.89
C SER A 50 27.48 1.87 9.56
N PHE A 51 28.30 2.57 10.36
CA PHE A 51 27.87 3.82 11.01
C PHE A 51 27.48 4.91 9.99
N ALA A 52 28.20 5.02 8.88
CA ALA A 52 27.87 5.95 7.81
C ALA A 52 26.53 5.61 7.13
N ILE A 53 26.16 4.34 7.04
CA ILE A 53 24.87 3.90 6.47
C ILE A 53 23.69 4.32 7.37
N TYR A 54 23.85 4.29 8.70
CA TYR A 54 22.82 4.80 9.61
C TYR A 54 22.58 6.31 9.46
N ASN A 55 23.60 7.07 9.08
CA ASN A 55 23.45 8.50 8.84
C ASN A 55 22.98 8.79 7.40
N LYS A 56 21.66 8.92 7.23
CA LYS A 56 21.00 9.15 5.94
C LYS A 56 21.28 10.51 5.29
N SER A 57 22.01 11.41 5.96
CA SER A 57 22.37 12.74 5.44
C SER A 57 23.70 12.77 4.69
N LEU A 58 24.44 11.68 4.70
CA LEU A 58 25.76 11.64 4.08
C LEU A 58 25.67 11.60 2.54
N PRO A 59 26.62 12.27 1.86
CA PRO A 59 26.58 12.39 0.41
C PRO A 59 27.02 11.08 -0.27
N LYS A 60 26.55 10.85 -1.50
CA LYS A 60 26.81 9.63 -2.28
C LYS A 60 28.31 9.36 -2.48
N GLU A 61 29.13 10.41 -2.57
CA GLU A 61 30.57 10.34 -2.79
C GLU A 61 31.28 9.57 -1.67
N LEU A 62 30.76 9.62 -0.44
CA LEU A 62 31.32 8.86 0.67
C LEU A 62 31.03 7.36 0.53
N TYR A 63 29.81 6.99 0.10
CA TYR A 63 29.48 5.59 -0.16
C TYR A 63 30.24 5.03 -1.36
N GLN A 64 30.44 5.84 -2.40
CA GLN A 64 31.28 5.49 -3.55
C GLN A 64 32.72 5.25 -3.11
N TYR A 65 33.26 6.09 -2.22
CA TYR A 65 34.57 5.89 -1.62
C TYR A 65 34.66 4.55 -0.88
N PHE A 66 33.69 4.20 -0.04
CA PHE A 66 33.72 2.91 0.66
C PHE A 66 33.69 1.71 -0.29
N VAL A 67 32.86 1.73 -1.33
CA VAL A 67 32.84 0.68 -2.36
C VAL A 67 34.19 0.59 -3.07
N GLN A 68 34.83 1.73 -3.39
CA GLN A 68 36.16 1.73 -4.03
C GLN A 68 37.25 1.14 -3.12
N GLN A 69 37.21 1.39 -1.80
CA GLN A 69 38.24 0.90 -0.88
C GLN A 69 38.00 -0.55 -0.42
N LEU A 70 36.74 -0.94 -0.18
CA LEU A 70 36.39 -2.23 0.42
C LEU A 70 35.85 -3.26 -0.59
N GLY A 71 35.55 -2.81 -1.81
CA GLY A 71 34.98 -3.63 -2.88
C GLY A 71 33.47 -3.80 -2.75
N SER A 72 32.98 -4.98 -3.14
CA SER A 72 31.55 -5.29 -3.18
C SER A 72 30.84 -4.97 -1.85
N PRO A 73 29.69 -4.26 -1.87
CA PRO A 73 28.90 -3.92 -0.68
C PRO A 73 28.22 -5.14 -0.05
N LEU A 74 28.33 -6.32 -0.68
CA LEU A 74 27.85 -7.59 -0.15
C LEU A 74 28.89 -8.30 0.73
N LYS A 75 30.14 -7.84 0.76
CA LYS A 75 31.13 -8.45 1.66
C LYS A 75 30.79 -8.16 3.13
N ASN A 76 30.96 -9.16 3.98
CA ASN A 76 30.85 -8.99 5.43
C ASN A 76 32.05 -8.23 6.01
N ARG A 77 32.07 -8.02 7.33
CA ARG A 77 33.14 -7.29 8.04
C ARG A 77 34.54 -7.90 7.87
N GLN A 78 34.64 -9.17 7.49
CA GLN A 78 35.90 -9.86 7.18
C GLN A 78 36.29 -9.75 5.70
N GLY A 79 35.50 -9.04 4.87
CA GLY A 79 35.73 -8.91 3.44
C GLY A 79 35.36 -10.17 2.64
N SER A 80 34.54 -11.05 3.21
CA SER A 80 34.17 -12.35 2.63
C SER A 80 32.68 -12.41 2.26
N PHE A 81 32.36 -13.31 1.32
CA PHE A 81 30.99 -13.70 0.97
C PHE A 81 30.52 -14.95 1.74
N ASP A 82 31.41 -15.62 2.49
CA ASP A 82 31.06 -16.80 3.28
C ASP A 82 30.46 -16.38 4.63
N TYR A 83 29.16 -16.10 4.63
CA TYR A 83 28.45 -15.64 5.82
C TYR A 83 28.29 -16.74 6.88
N VAL A 84 28.21 -18.01 6.46
CA VAL A 84 28.00 -19.14 7.37
C VAL A 84 29.26 -19.43 8.16
N ALA A 85 30.41 -19.57 7.50
CA ALA A 85 31.68 -19.82 8.18
C ALA A 85 32.08 -18.65 9.10
N ASN A 86 31.71 -17.43 8.71
CA ASN A 86 31.98 -16.23 9.50
C ASN A 86 30.89 -15.90 10.52
N GLN A 87 29.85 -16.73 10.66
CA GLN A 87 28.70 -16.49 11.56
C GLN A 87 28.14 -15.05 11.43
N SER A 88 28.05 -14.57 10.20
CA SER A 88 27.72 -13.18 9.92
C SER A 88 26.24 -12.90 10.14
N ASP A 89 25.95 -11.79 10.82
CA ASP A 89 24.62 -11.20 10.86
C ASP A 89 24.44 -10.30 9.62
N TYR A 90 23.29 -10.40 8.95
CA TYR A 90 22.99 -9.59 7.77
C TYR A 90 22.95 -8.09 8.11
N TYR A 91 22.70 -7.70 9.37
CA TYR A 91 22.88 -6.30 9.83
C TYR A 91 24.33 -5.80 9.75
N THR A 92 25.30 -6.68 9.51
CA THR A 92 26.71 -6.33 9.41
C THR A 92 27.23 -6.30 7.97
N ILE A 93 26.35 -6.57 7.00
CA ILE A 93 26.64 -6.54 5.57
C ILE A 93 26.10 -5.21 5.03
N PRO A 94 26.95 -4.33 4.45
CA PRO A 94 26.56 -2.97 4.05
C PRO A 94 25.29 -2.91 3.18
N PHE A 95 25.16 -3.81 2.21
CA PHE A 95 23.99 -3.86 1.33
C PHE A 95 22.67 -4.05 2.09
N PHE A 96 22.58 -5.06 2.96
CA PHE A 96 21.36 -5.34 3.74
C PHE A 96 21.14 -4.32 4.86
N GLU A 97 22.22 -3.78 5.43
CA GLU A 97 22.15 -2.68 6.40
C GLU A 97 21.56 -1.40 5.79
N ALA A 98 21.85 -1.11 4.51
CA ALA A 98 21.25 0.03 3.80
C ALA A 98 19.75 -0.14 3.55
N ILE A 99 19.31 -1.36 3.24
CA ILE A 99 17.88 -1.72 3.12
C ILE A 99 17.19 -1.55 4.48
N HIS A 100 17.76 -2.13 5.54
CA HIS A 100 17.19 -2.03 6.89
C HIS A 100 17.12 -0.59 7.38
N SER A 101 18.19 0.17 7.17
CA SER A 101 18.28 1.58 7.56
C SER A 101 17.46 2.51 6.64
N GLN A 102 16.84 1.99 5.58
CA GLN A 102 16.13 2.78 4.55
C GLN A 102 16.98 3.94 4.02
N ASN A 103 18.28 3.69 3.79
CA ASN A 103 19.20 4.69 3.26
C ASN A 103 19.26 4.56 1.72
N LEU A 104 18.35 5.28 1.05
CA LEU A 104 18.22 5.24 -0.41
C LEU A 104 19.48 5.70 -1.14
N THR A 105 20.22 6.66 -0.58
CA THR A 105 21.47 7.17 -1.18
C THR A 105 22.55 6.09 -1.21
N ALA A 106 22.76 5.40 -0.08
CA ALA A 106 23.71 4.28 0.00
C ALA A 106 23.27 3.13 -0.90
N LEU A 107 21.99 2.74 -0.84
CA LEU A 107 21.46 1.64 -1.63
C LEU A 107 21.59 1.87 -3.14
N GLN A 108 21.31 3.09 -3.63
CA GLN A 108 21.52 3.45 -5.03
C GLN A 108 22.99 3.26 -5.44
N VAL A 109 23.93 3.80 -4.65
CA VAL A 109 25.37 3.65 -4.94
C VAL A 109 25.78 2.17 -5.00
N PHE A 110 25.22 1.35 -4.12
CA PHE A 110 25.54 -0.08 -4.07
C PHE A 110 24.98 -0.82 -5.28
N ILE A 111 23.76 -0.51 -5.70
CA ILE A 111 23.15 -1.07 -6.91
C ILE A 111 23.92 -0.63 -8.15
N ASP A 112 24.28 0.65 -8.27
CA ASP A 112 25.05 1.17 -9.40
C ASP A 112 26.40 0.44 -9.51
N ALA A 113 27.07 0.21 -8.38
CA ALA A 113 28.33 -0.52 -8.32
C ALA A 113 28.17 -1.99 -8.75
N ILE A 114 27.11 -2.66 -8.32
CA ILE A 114 26.81 -4.04 -8.74
C ILE A 114 26.50 -4.09 -10.24
N GLN A 115 25.65 -3.18 -10.74
CA GLN A 115 25.28 -3.16 -12.17
C GLN A 115 26.48 -2.85 -13.07
N ALA A 116 27.41 -2.00 -12.62
CA ALA A 116 28.64 -1.67 -13.35
C ALA A 116 29.73 -2.77 -13.28
N SER A 117 29.57 -3.80 -12.44
CA SER A 117 30.56 -4.87 -12.25
C SER A 117 30.60 -5.87 -13.43
N SER A 118 31.51 -6.84 -13.37
CA SER A 118 31.57 -7.92 -14.38
C SER A 118 30.35 -8.85 -14.32
N ASP A 119 30.09 -9.63 -15.37
CA ASP A 119 28.99 -10.63 -15.37
C ASP A 119 29.12 -11.63 -14.22
N ALA A 120 30.35 -12.05 -13.89
CA ALA A 120 30.61 -12.99 -12.80
C ALA A 120 30.27 -12.37 -11.43
N GLU A 121 30.63 -11.10 -11.21
CA GLU A 121 30.32 -10.38 -9.98
C GLU A 121 28.81 -10.08 -9.86
N ARG A 122 28.16 -9.70 -10.96
CA ARG A 122 26.69 -9.56 -11.01
C ARG A 122 25.99 -10.86 -10.66
N LYS A 123 26.43 -11.98 -11.23
CA LYS A 123 25.88 -13.30 -10.92
C LYS A 123 26.09 -13.68 -9.44
N GLN A 124 27.29 -13.46 -8.90
CA GLN A 124 27.56 -13.68 -7.49
C GLN A 124 26.65 -12.81 -6.59
N ALA A 125 26.43 -11.55 -6.96
CA ALA A 125 25.51 -10.67 -6.23
C ALA A 125 24.07 -11.18 -6.28
N GLN A 126 23.60 -11.63 -7.44
CA GLN A 126 22.28 -12.25 -7.59
C GLN A 126 22.15 -13.51 -6.72
N ASP A 127 23.11 -14.43 -6.78
CA ASP A 127 23.10 -15.67 -6.00
C ASP A 127 23.01 -15.37 -4.48
N ILE A 128 23.75 -14.37 -4.01
CA ILE A 128 23.72 -13.92 -2.61
C ILE A 128 22.36 -13.31 -2.24
N VAL A 129 21.86 -12.37 -3.04
CA VAL A 129 20.63 -11.62 -2.72
C VAL A 129 19.40 -12.51 -2.79
N TYR A 130 19.35 -13.44 -3.75
CA TYR A 130 18.24 -14.39 -3.88
C TYR A 130 18.27 -15.50 -2.82
N ALA A 131 19.45 -15.87 -2.32
CA ALA A 131 19.58 -16.81 -1.21
C ALA A 131 19.27 -16.18 0.17
N ALA A 132 19.23 -14.85 0.27
CA ALA A 132 18.96 -14.16 1.52
C ALA A 132 17.51 -14.45 2.02
N PRO A 133 17.31 -14.63 3.33
CA PRO A 133 15.96 -14.70 3.90
C PRO A 133 15.13 -13.45 3.55
N ALA A 134 13.85 -13.65 3.19
CA ALA A 134 12.97 -12.59 2.68
C ALA A 134 12.88 -11.33 3.55
N GLN A 135 13.03 -11.48 4.87
CA GLN A 135 13.02 -10.36 5.81
C GLN A 135 14.16 -9.34 5.57
N TRP A 136 15.25 -9.75 4.91
CA TRP A 136 16.43 -8.90 4.68
C TRP A 136 16.36 -8.05 3.41
N THR A 137 15.62 -8.51 2.40
CA THR A 137 15.24 -7.66 1.26
C THR A 137 13.96 -6.88 1.56
N GLY A 138 13.13 -7.41 2.45
CA GLY A 138 11.94 -6.76 2.99
C GLY A 138 10.75 -6.71 2.03
N LEU A 139 10.89 -7.10 0.75
CA LEU A 139 9.81 -6.96 -0.24
C LEU A 139 8.61 -7.85 0.08
N GLU A 140 8.83 -9.14 0.30
CA GLU A 140 7.75 -10.07 0.64
C GLU A 140 7.08 -9.68 1.97
N HIS A 141 7.86 -9.37 3.00
CA HIS A 141 7.30 -8.95 4.29
C HIS A 141 6.53 -7.62 4.21
N THR A 142 6.92 -6.72 3.31
CA THR A 142 6.28 -5.41 3.19
C THR A 142 5.01 -5.47 2.33
N PHE A 143 5.07 -6.18 1.19
CA PHE A 143 4.04 -6.11 0.15
C PHE A 143 3.21 -7.39 0.01
N ALA A 144 3.71 -8.53 0.48
CA ALA A 144 3.03 -9.84 0.36
C ALA A 144 2.35 -10.31 1.65
N GLN A 145 2.36 -9.50 2.71
CA GLN A 145 1.61 -9.82 3.93
C GLN A 145 0.11 -9.49 3.77
N PRO A 146 -0.79 -10.32 4.32
CA PRO A 146 -2.17 -9.92 4.57
C PRO A 146 -2.16 -8.67 5.46
N VAL A 147 -2.75 -7.58 5.01
CA VAL A 147 -2.91 -6.43 5.90
C VAL A 147 -4.09 -6.72 6.83
N ASP A 148 -3.85 -6.68 8.15
CA ASP A 148 -4.92 -6.68 9.16
C ASP A 148 -5.41 -5.24 9.31
N VAL A 149 -6.41 -4.88 8.53
CA VAL A 149 -6.83 -3.50 8.35
C VAL A 149 -8.16 -3.30 9.04
N ASN A 150 -8.09 -2.72 10.23
CA ASN A 150 -9.30 -2.21 10.84
C ASN A 150 -9.75 -0.90 10.18
N TYR A 151 -8.91 0.02 9.68
CA TYR A 151 -9.43 1.31 9.16
C TYR A 151 -8.58 2.09 8.11
N GLU A 152 -7.44 1.62 7.59
CA GLU A 152 -6.61 2.43 6.66
C GLU A 152 -5.96 1.64 5.52
N ARG A 153 -6.15 2.07 4.27
CA ARG A 153 -5.50 1.45 3.09
C ARG A 153 -3.97 1.43 3.32
N PRO A 154 -3.28 0.30 3.05
CA PRO A 154 -1.82 0.30 3.07
C PRO A 154 -1.33 1.34 2.07
N THR A 155 -0.81 2.45 2.59
CA THR A 155 -0.11 3.45 1.81
C THR A 155 1.32 3.41 2.27
N HIS A 156 2.14 2.64 1.55
CA HIS A 156 3.57 2.63 1.82
C HIS A 156 4.15 4.03 1.58
N PRO A 157 5.00 4.55 2.48
CA PRO A 157 5.71 5.79 2.26
C PRO A 157 6.50 5.78 0.94
N ASP A 158 6.71 6.95 0.33
CA ASP A 158 7.48 7.07 -0.91
C ASP A 158 8.87 6.45 -0.83
N SER A 159 9.50 6.49 0.34
CA SER A 159 10.80 5.86 0.57
C SER A 159 10.76 4.34 0.40
N VAL A 160 9.68 3.69 0.83
CA VAL A 160 9.49 2.23 0.72
C VAL A 160 9.29 1.82 -0.74
N ILE A 161 8.47 2.57 -1.50
CA ILE A 161 8.28 2.32 -2.94
C ILE A 161 9.60 2.53 -3.70
N LYS A 162 10.34 3.61 -3.41
CA LYS A 162 11.65 3.86 -4.02
C LYS A 162 12.66 2.77 -3.70
N GLN A 163 12.74 2.33 -2.45
CA GLN A 163 13.61 1.21 -2.06
C GLN A 163 13.29 -0.06 -2.85
N ALA A 164 12.01 -0.39 -2.98
CA ALA A 164 11.57 -1.55 -3.76
C ALA A 164 11.90 -1.41 -5.25
N GLU A 165 11.70 -0.23 -5.84
CA GLU A 165 12.06 0.04 -7.23
C GLU A 165 13.56 -0.11 -7.48
N LEU A 166 14.39 0.39 -6.58
CA LEU A 166 15.84 0.20 -6.64
C LEU A 166 16.20 -1.29 -6.62
N LEU A 167 15.71 -2.03 -5.62
CA LEU A 167 16.00 -3.47 -5.50
C LEU A 167 15.56 -4.25 -6.74
N LEU A 168 14.34 -4.04 -7.22
CA LEU A 168 13.80 -4.75 -8.38
C LEU A 168 14.52 -4.41 -9.69
N SER A 169 15.10 -3.21 -9.81
CA SER A 169 15.89 -2.82 -10.99
C SER A 169 17.17 -3.65 -11.16
N ALA A 170 17.73 -4.16 -10.06
CA ALA A 170 18.92 -5.00 -10.07
C ALA A 170 18.61 -6.49 -9.86
N PHE A 171 17.52 -6.79 -9.14
CA PHE A 171 17.14 -8.12 -8.68
C PHE A 171 15.66 -8.40 -8.97
N PRO A 172 15.27 -8.51 -10.25
CA PRO A 172 13.85 -8.59 -10.65
C PRO A 172 13.13 -9.84 -10.13
N GLU A 173 13.83 -10.95 -9.86
CA GLU A 173 13.18 -12.15 -9.30
C GLU A 173 12.68 -11.94 -7.86
N LEU A 174 13.12 -10.88 -7.16
CA LEU A 174 12.52 -10.49 -5.88
C LEU A 174 11.07 -9.98 -6.02
N ALA A 175 10.54 -9.85 -7.24
CA ALA A 175 9.12 -9.63 -7.49
C ALA A 175 8.23 -10.84 -7.15
N LYS A 176 8.85 -11.97 -6.79
CA LYS A 176 8.19 -13.20 -6.33
C LYS A 176 8.60 -13.49 -4.88
N THR A 177 7.71 -14.15 -4.15
CA THR A 177 8.01 -14.69 -2.81
C THR A 177 9.05 -15.80 -2.90
N GLN A 178 9.63 -16.20 -1.76
CA GLN A 178 10.54 -17.36 -1.71
C GLN A 178 9.89 -18.67 -2.18
N THR A 179 8.57 -18.77 -2.11
CA THR A 179 7.79 -19.91 -2.61
C THR A 179 7.41 -19.79 -4.09
N GLY A 180 7.80 -18.70 -4.75
CA GLY A 180 7.57 -18.44 -6.17
C GLY A 180 6.25 -17.74 -6.51
N ALA A 181 5.43 -17.37 -5.52
CA ALA A 181 4.19 -16.63 -5.76
C ALA A 181 4.49 -15.18 -6.16
N ALA A 182 3.73 -14.60 -7.09
CA ALA A 182 3.96 -13.22 -7.51
C ALA A 182 3.49 -12.24 -6.42
N ILE A 183 4.37 -11.32 -5.99
CA ILE A 183 4.00 -10.33 -4.97
C ILE A 183 2.86 -9.43 -5.46
N ILE A 184 2.77 -9.19 -6.78
CA ILE A 184 1.71 -8.39 -7.39
C ILE A 184 0.30 -8.90 -7.02
N ASP A 185 0.12 -10.22 -6.89
CA ASP A 185 -1.17 -10.81 -6.52
C ASP A 185 -1.65 -10.22 -5.19
N ARG A 186 -0.77 -10.16 -4.19
CA ARG A 186 -1.14 -9.62 -2.89
C ARG A 186 -1.34 -8.12 -2.92
N THR A 187 -0.59 -7.39 -3.75
CA THR A 187 -0.82 -5.94 -3.92
C THR A 187 -2.18 -5.63 -4.55
N ILE A 188 -2.68 -6.47 -5.47
CA ILE A 188 -4.03 -6.35 -6.06
C ILE A 188 -5.10 -6.63 -5.01
N GLN A 189 -4.92 -7.69 -4.22
CA GLN A 189 -5.85 -8.10 -3.15
C GLN A 189 -5.89 -7.09 -1.99
N ASN A 190 -4.77 -6.46 -1.68
CA ASN A 190 -4.67 -5.35 -0.72
C ASN A 190 -5.14 -4.01 -1.32
N ALA A 191 -5.51 -4.00 -2.61
CA ALA A 191 -5.84 -2.81 -3.38
C ALA A 191 -4.76 -1.71 -3.29
N ASP A 192 -3.48 -2.04 -3.27
CA ASP A 192 -2.39 -1.04 -3.32
C ASP A 192 -2.00 -0.77 -4.78
N VAL A 193 -2.58 0.29 -5.36
CA VAL A 193 -2.34 0.67 -6.77
C VAL A 193 -0.87 1.05 -7.03
N ARG A 194 -0.17 1.61 -6.04
CA ARG A 194 1.21 2.06 -6.22
C ARG A 194 2.15 0.87 -6.25
N ALA A 195 2.01 -0.04 -5.27
CA ALA A 195 2.78 -1.27 -5.25
C ALA A 195 2.44 -2.16 -6.46
N MET A 196 1.16 -2.31 -6.80
CA MET A 196 0.72 -3.08 -7.96
C MET A 196 1.37 -2.60 -9.26
N ARG A 197 1.38 -1.27 -9.51
CA ARG A 197 2.06 -0.70 -10.69
C ARG A 197 3.57 -0.89 -10.69
N LEU A 198 4.21 -0.88 -9.52
CA LEU A 198 5.63 -1.16 -9.42
C LEU A 198 5.93 -2.63 -9.78
N PHE A 199 5.22 -3.58 -9.14
CA PHE A 199 5.45 -5.01 -9.37
C PHE A 199 5.02 -5.46 -10.76
N ALA A 200 4.03 -4.81 -11.39
CA ALA A 200 3.64 -5.07 -12.78
C ALA A 200 4.77 -4.87 -13.80
N LYS A 201 5.83 -4.11 -13.46
CA LYS A 201 7.02 -3.96 -14.31
C LYS A 201 7.89 -5.23 -14.35
N TYR A 202 7.77 -6.10 -13.34
CA TYR A 202 8.70 -7.22 -13.08
C TYR A 202 8.01 -8.58 -12.96
N SER A 203 6.70 -8.62 -12.73
CA SER A 203 5.91 -9.86 -12.65
C SER A 203 4.50 -9.65 -13.20
N GLN A 204 3.78 -10.76 -13.40
CA GLN A 204 2.41 -10.77 -13.90
C GLN A 204 1.48 -11.38 -12.84
N PRO A 205 0.20 -10.97 -12.79
CA PRO A 205 -0.77 -11.60 -11.91
C PRO A 205 -0.89 -13.10 -12.18
N GLY A 206 -1.01 -13.91 -11.12
CA GLY A 206 -1.03 -15.37 -11.19
C GLY A 206 -2.33 -15.96 -11.75
N SER A 207 -3.36 -15.15 -11.99
CA SER A 207 -4.66 -15.61 -12.52
C SER A 207 -5.37 -14.54 -13.35
N GLU A 208 -6.33 -14.98 -14.18
CA GLU A 208 -7.13 -14.08 -15.03
C GLU A 208 -8.02 -13.15 -14.21
N ILE A 209 -8.56 -13.59 -13.07
CA ILE A 209 -9.34 -12.72 -12.18
C ILE A 209 -8.48 -11.62 -11.55
N LEU A 210 -7.24 -11.93 -11.14
CA LEU A 210 -6.30 -10.93 -10.63
C LEU A 210 -5.83 -9.99 -11.74
N THR A 211 -5.70 -10.48 -12.97
CA THR A 211 -5.44 -9.65 -14.15
C THR A 211 -6.60 -8.68 -14.41
N ALA A 212 -7.85 -9.16 -14.35
CA ALA A 212 -9.01 -8.29 -14.50
C ALA A 212 -9.07 -7.25 -13.36
N ALA A 213 -8.81 -7.66 -12.12
CA ALA A 213 -8.78 -6.77 -10.97
C ALA A 213 -7.65 -5.73 -11.02
N SER A 214 -6.48 -6.07 -11.59
CA SER A 214 -5.40 -5.10 -11.78
C SER A 214 -5.80 -4.00 -12.76
N TYR A 215 -6.48 -4.32 -13.86
CA TYR A 215 -7.02 -3.31 -14.79
C TYR A 215 -8.07 -2.41 -14.14
N VAL A 216 -8.91 -2.98 -13.25
CA VAL A 216 -9.87 -2.18 -12.46
C VAL A 216 -9.14 -1.20 -11.55
N LEU A 217 -8.12 -1.69 -10.84
CA LEU A 217 -7.38 -0.91 -9.85
C LEU A 217 -6.48 0.16 -10.48
N GLY A 218 -5.84 -0.12 -11.62
CA GLY A 218 -5.02 0.84 -12.35
C GLY A 218 -5.84 1.81 -13.21
N GLY A 219 -7.08 1.42 -13.57
CA GLY A 219 -8.01 2.21 -14.35
C GLY A 219 -7.81 2.05 -15.86
N GLU A 220 -7.40 0.85 -16.30
CA GLU A 220 -7.19 0.44 -17.69
C GLU A 220 -8.51 -0.12 -18.29
N THR A 221 -9.44 0.79 -18.61
CA THR A 221 -10.82 0.45 -19.01
C THR A 221 -10.90 -0.41 -20.27
N GLU A 222 -10.08 -0.14 -21.28
CA GLU A 222 -10.09 -0.89 -22.55
C GLU A 222 -9.66 -2.35 -22.33
N ASP A 223 -8.54 -2.56 -21.63
CA ASP A 223 -8.03 -3.89 -21.30
C ASP A 223 -9.01 -4.69 -20.43
N PHE A 224 -9.65 -4.02 -19.47
CA PHE A 224 -10.69 -4.62 -18.64
C PHE A 224 -11.93 -5.04 -19.46
N VAL A 225 -12.36 -4.20 -20.40
CA VAL A 225 -13.49 -4.54 -21.28
C VAL A 225 -13.13 -5.72 -22.18
N ASP A 226 -11.92 -5.77 -22.70
CA ASP A 226 -11.46 -6.84 -23.59
C ASP A 226 -11.34 -8.18 -22.87
N ILE A 227 -10.89 -8.22 -21.61
CA ILE A 227 -10.89 -9.46 -20.83
C ILE A 227 -12.32 -9.92 -20.54
N LEU A 228 -13.26 -9.01 -20.24
CA LEU A 228 -14.67 -9.36 -20.03
C LEU A 228 -15.41 -9.80 -21.29
N LYS A 229 -15.02 -9.31 -22.48
CA LYS A 229 -15.57 -9.83 -23.75
C LYS A 229 -15.19 -11.30 -23.96
N LYS A 230 -13.96 -11.67 -23.60
CA LYS A 230 -13.46 -13.05 -23.71
C LYS A 230 -14.07 -13.95 -22.63
N GLN A 231 -14.20 -13.45 -21.40
CA GLN A 231 -14.68 -14.22 -20.26
C GLN A 231 -15.65 -13.42 -19.37
N PRO A 232 -16.94 -13.32 -19.73
CA PRO A 232 -17.92 -12.58 -18.94
C PRO A 232 -18.14 -13.13 -17.53
N SER A 233 -17.87 -14.43 -17.30
CA SER A 233 -18.04 -15.09 -16.02
C SER A 233 -17.09 -14.58 -14.94
N LEU A 234 -15.97 -13.93 -15.30
CA LEU A 234 -15.02 -13.34 -14.36
C LEU A 234 -15.69 -12.38 -13.37
N LEU A 235 -16.71 -11.64 -13.80
CA LEU A 235 -17.48 -10.72 -12.95
C LEU A 235 -18.01 -11.38 -11.66
N ARG A 236 -18.35 -12.67 -11.72
CA ARG A 236 -18.93 -13.43 -10.60
C ARG A 236 -17.90 -14.22 -9.81
N GLN A 237 -16.68 -14.36 -10.33
CA GLN A 237 -15.65 -15.13 -9.65
C GLN A 237 -15.20 -14.42 -8.37
N GLN A 238 -14.91 -15.22 -7.34
CA GLN A 238 -14.48 -14.73 -6.04
C GLN A 238 -13.04 -14.23 -6.11
N ILE A 239 -12.81 -13.08 -5.48
CA ILE A 239 -11.49 -12.49 -5.28
C ILE A 239 -11.29 -12.29 -3.78
N ASP A 240 -10.14 -12.71 -3.26
CA ASP A 240 -9.74 -12.35 -1.91
C ASP A 240 -9.39 -10.87 -1.91
N ILE A 241 -10.16 -10.06 -1.21
CA ILE A 241 -9.79 -8.69 -0.85
C ILE A 241 -9.57 -8.79 0.64
N GLY A 242 -8.37 -8.44 1.13
CA GLY A 242 -8.01 -8.60 2.54
C GLY A 242 -9.06 -8.03 3.50
N LYS A 243 -8.90 -8.22 4.82
CA LYS A 243 -9.91 -7.92 5.88
C LYS A 243 -10.60 -6.53 5.85
N TYR A 244 -10.16 -5.60 5.00
CA TYR A 244 -10.80 -4.32 4.68
C TYR A 244 -12.32 -4.40 4.49
N TYR A 245 -12.83 -5.50 3.92
CA TYR A 245 -14.27 -5.73 3.75
C TYR A 245 -14.60 -7.18 4.13
N SER A 246 -15.11 -7.39 5.35
CA SER A 246 -15.51 -8.73 5.81
C SER A 246 -16.59 -9.32 4.90
N GLY A 247 -16.22 -10.34 4.12
CA GLY A 247 -17.08 -11.08 3.21
C GLY A 247 -16.29 -11.54 1.99
N SER A 248 -16.56 -12.76 1.48
CA SER A 248 -16.03 -13.11 0.16
C SER A 248 -16.66 -12.16 -0.85
N THR A 249 -15.82 -11.59 -1.70
CA THR A 249 -16.20 -10.56 -2.65
C THR A 249 -15.90 -11.09 -4.03
N ASN A 250 -16.74 -10.78 -5.01
CA ASN A 250 -16.50 -11.12 -6.40
C ASN A 250 -15.94 -9.90 -7.15
N LEU A 251 -15.56 -10.10 -8.40
CA LEU A 251 -15.02 -9.03 -9.24
C LEU A 251 -16.02 -7.86 -9.45
N ILE A 252 -17.34 -8.10 -9.45
CA ILE A 252 -18.36 -7.01 -9.49
C ILE A 252 -18.18 -6.07 -8.30
N PHE A 253 -18.06 -6.60 -7.09
CA PHE A 253 -17.89 -5.75 -5.91
C PHE A 253 -16.50 -5.07 -5.89
N TYR A 254 -15.46 -5.75 -6.39
CA TYR A 254 -14.16 -5.11 -6.61
C TYR A 254 -14.26 -3.91 -7.56
N VAL A 255 -15.02 -4.03 -8.66
CA VAL A 255 -15.31 -2.94 -9.61
C VAL A 255 -16.05 -1.79 -8.94
N VAL A 256 -17.11 -2.07 -8.18
CA VAL A 256 -17.87 -1.02 -7.47
C VAL A 256 -16.98 -0.26 -6.51
N MET A 257 -16.06 -0.96 -5.83
CA MET A 257 -15.20 -0.38 -4.82
C MET A 257 -14.03 0.43 -5.37
N PHE A 258 -13.36 -0.07 -6.43
CA PHE A 258 -12.08 0.47 -6.88
C PHE A 258 -12.10 0.98 -8.32
N GLY A 259 -13.09 0.57 -9.12
CA GLY A 259 -13.19 0.96 -10.52
C GLY A 259 -13.49 2.45 -10.68
N LYS A 260 -12.91 3.06 -11.70
CA LYS A 260 -13.29 4.41 -12.14
C LYS A 260 -14.70 4.40 -12.74
N LYS A 261 -15.30 5.58 -12.86
CA LYS A 261 -16.67 5.77 -13.36
C LYS A 261 -16.89 5.15 -14.74
N ASP A 262 -15.92 5.26 -15.64
CA ASP A 262 -15.96 4.67 -16.97
C ASP A 262 -15.97 3.13 -16.93
N ILE A 263 -15.12 2.50 -16.11
CA ILE A 263 -15.17 1.04 -15.87
C ILE A 263 -16.56 0.62 -15.38
N ILE A 264 -17.11 1.33 -14.38
CA ILE A 264 -18.43 1.03 -13.83
C ILE A 264 -19.51 1.15 -14.90
N GLN A 265 -19.46 2.20 -15.73
CA GLN A 265 -20.40 2.38 -16.85
C GLN A 265 -20.32 1.24 -17.88
N GLN A 266 -19.14 0.68 -18.12
CA GLN A 266 -18.97 -0.48 -19.02
C GLN A 266 -19.48 -1.80 -18.41
N VAL A 267 -19.48 -1.92 -17.07
CA VAL A 267 -19.95 -3.12 -16.36
C VAL A 267 -21.46 -3.11 -16.15
N ILE A 268 -22.09 -1.95 -15.90
CA ILE A 268 -23.53 -1.84 -15.63
C ILE A 268 -24.41 -2.65 -16.60
N PRO A 269 -24.22 -2.57 -17.94
CA PRO A 269 -25.03 -3.34 -18.89
C PRO A 269 -24.79 -4.86 -18.85
N ARG A 270 -23.71 -5.31 -18.21
CA ARG A 270 -23.30 -6.71 -18.10
C ARG A 270 -23.76 -7.35 -16.79
N ILE A 271 -24.29 -6.56 -15.85
CA ILE A 271 -24.83 -7.05 -14.58
C ILE A 271 -26.25 -7.58 -14.83
N ASN A 272 -26.51 -8.82 -14.40
CA ASN A 272 -27.87 -9.31 -14.27
C ASN A 272 -28.47 -8.77 -12.96
N TRP A 273 -29.18 -7.64 -13.05
CA TRP A 273 -29.74 -6.96 -11.89
C TRP A 273 -30.83 -7.75 -11.15
N GLN A 274 -31.35 -8.82 -11.76
CA GLN A 274 -32.30 -9.75 -11.12
C GLN A 274 -31.61 -10.89 -10.36
N ASP A 275 -30.28 -10.92 -10.36
CA ASP A 275 -29.51 -11.97 -9.70
C ASP A 275 -29.64 -11.84 -8.16
N PRO A 276 -30.18 -12.86 -7.46
CA PRO A 276 -30.35 -12.82 -6.02
C PRO A 276 -29.02 -12.71 -5.27
N GLU A 277 -27.88 -13.12 -5.86
CA GLU A 277 -26.55 -13.00 -5.24
C GLU A 277 -26.10 -11.53 -5.09
N LEU A 278 -26.76 -10.59 -5.77
CA LEU A 278 -26.51 -9.16 -5.61
C LEU A 278 -27.24 -8.57 -4.39
N TYR A 279 -28.06 -9.36 -3.69
CA TYR A 279 -28.90 -8.91 -2.59
C TYR A 279 -28.74 -9.79 -1.35
N TYR A 280 -28.66 -9.18 -0.16
CA TYR A 280 -28.70 -9.90 1.12
C TYR A 280 -30.09 -9.79 1.76
N ASN A 281 -30.35 -10.57 2.82
CA ASN A 281 -31.55 -10.59 3.68
C ASN A 281 -32.55 -9.43 3.45
N LYS A 282 -33.81 -9.76 3.12
CA LYS A 282 -34.92 -8.82 2.90
C LYS A 282 -34.75 -7.85 1.70
N GLY A 283 -33.86 -8.17 0.76
CA GLY A 283 -33.74 -7.45 -0.52
C GLY A 283 -32.77 -6.27 -0.51
N ASN A 284 -31.86 -6.20 0.46
CA ASN A 284 -30.85 -5.15 0.53
C ASN A 284 -29.80 -5.34 -0.58
N SER A 285 -29.54 -4.30 -1.38
CA SER A 285 -28.55 -4.36 -2.46
C SER A 285 -27.11 -4.28 -1.96
N LEU A 286 -26.30 -5.28 -2.30
CA LEU A 286 -24.87 -5.26 -2.02
C LEU A 286 -24.17 -4.16 -2.82
N ILE A 287 -24.53 -3.96 -4.10
CA ILE A 287 -23.93 -2.92 -4.94
C ILE A 287 -24.08 -1.54 -4.29
N LEU A 288 -25.25 -1.21 -3.74
CA LEU A 288 -25.45 0.07 -3.06
C LEU A 288 -24.71 0.14 -1.72
N ALA A 289 -24.65 -0.96 -0.97
CA ALA A 289 -23.88 -1.00 0.27
C ALA A 289 -22.38 -0.75 0.01
N TYR A 290 -21.80 -1.38 -1.01
CA TYR A 290 -20.40 -1.15 -1.39
C TYR A 290 -20.18 0.27 -1.93
N ALA A 291 -21.09 0.79 -2.77
CA ALA A 291 -21.01 2.18 -3.24
C ALA A 291 -21.11 3.21 -2.09
N ALA A 292 -21.96 2.95 -1.10
CA ALA A 292 -22.07 3.80 0.09
C ALA A 292 -20.80 3.75 0.95
N ARG A 293 -20.21 2.56 1.13
CA ARG A 293 -18.92 2.40 1.83
C ARG A 293 -17.78 3.13 1.12
N ARG A 294 -17.78 3.14 -0.22
CA ARG A 294 -16.84 3.93 -1.02
C ARG A 294 -16.94 5.42 -0.70
N VAL A 295 -18.17 5.96 -0.65
CA VAL A 295 -18.43 7.35 -0.21
C VAL A 295 -17.98 7.58 1.23
N LYS A 296 -18.28 6.67 2.16
CA LYS A 296 -17.81 6.75 3.55
C LYS A 296 -16.29 6.90 3.59
N ASN A 297 -15.56 6.06 2.86
CA ASN A 297 -14.10 6.08 2.88
C ASN A 297 -13.55 7.39 2.32
N ALA A 298 -14.09 7.90 1.22
CA ALA A 298 -13.72 9.22 0.69
C ALA A 298 -14.02 10.34 1.70
N PHE A 299 -15.20 10.30 2.34
CA PHE A 299 -15.62 11.30 3.32
C PHE A 299 -14.77 11.30 4.61
N HIS A 300 -14.19 10.15 4.96
CA HIS A 300 -13.31 9.98 6.12
C HIS A 300 -11.82 10.17 5.78
N ASN A 301 -11.47 10.52 4.54
CA ASN A 301 -10.09 10.57 4.04
C ASN A 301 -9.36 9.22 4.16
N ALA A 302 -10.10 8.10 4.15
CA ALA A 302 -9.57 6.74 4.14
C ALA A 302 -9.37 6.21 2.70
N SER A 303 -9.56 7.07 1.68
CA SER A 303 -9.35 6.79 0.26
C SER A 303 -8.63 7.97 -0.42
N LEU A 304 -7.90 7.68 -1.51
CA LEU A 304 -7.33 8.70 -2.40
C LEU A 304 -8.36 9.29 -3.38
N GLU A 305 -9.53 8.67 -3.46
CA GLU A 305 -10.66 9.15 -4.26
C GLU A 305 -11.27 10.42 -3.63
N THR A 306 -11.67 11.37 -4.47
CA THR A 306 -12.36 12.57 -3.98
C THR A 306 -13.79 12.26 -3.57
N ASN A 307 -14.32 13.03 -2.62
CA ASN A 307 -15.73 12.86 -2.20
C ASN A 307 -16.70 12.98 -3.39
N LYS A 308 -16.41 13.90 -4.32
CA LYS A 308 -17.21 14.12 -5.52
C LYS A 308 -17.27 12.87 -6.40
N ASP A 309 -16.11 12.27 -6.71
CA ASP A 309 -16.06 11.08 -7.57
C ASP A 309 -16.84 9.90 -6.96
N ALA A 310 -16.69 9.69 -5.66
CA ALA A 310 -17.40 8.64 -4.94
C ALA A 310 -18.93 8.87 -4.95
N VAL A 311 -19.38 10.11 -4.74
CA VAL A 311 -20.81 10.46 -4.77
C VAL A 311 -21.40 10.33 -6.17
N GLU A 312 -20.66 10.71 -7.22
CA GLU A 312 -21.10 10.52 -8.61
C GLU A 312 -21.33 9.04 -8.94
N ILE A 313 -20.43 8.16 -8.46
CA ILE A 313 -20.53 6.71 -8.65
C ILE A 313 -21.70 6.13 -7.86
N PHE A 314 -21.87 6.54 -6.60
CA PHE A 314 -23.02 6.16 -5.79
C PHE A 314 -24.34 6.55 -6.48
N THR A 315 -24.43 7.78 -6.97
CA THR A 315 -25.62 8.30 -7.65
C THR A 315 -25.91 7.54 -8.95
N LEU A 316 -24.88 7.22 -9.73
CA LEU A 316 -25.00 6.42 -10.94
C LEU A 316 -25.58 5.03 -10.61
N LEU A 317 -25.06 4.36 -9.59
CA LEU A 317 -25.50 3.01 -9.20
C LEU A 317 -26.90 3.02 -8.57
N LEU A 318 -27.23 4.03 -7.76
CA LEU A 318 -28.59 4.24 -7.22
C LEU A 318 -29.61 4.35 -8.35
N ASN A 319 -29.39 5.27 -9.29
CA ASN A 319 -30.32 5.48 -10.41
C ASN A 319 -30.40 4.27 -11.34
N THR A 320 -29.28 3.58 -11.56
CA THR A 320 -29.26 2.35 -12.35
C THR A 320 -30.06 1.25 -11.68
N GLN A 321 -29.91 1.07 -10.36
CA GLN A 321 -30.67 0.08 -9.64
C GLN A 321 -32.16 0.41 -9.64
N LEU A 322 -32.56 1.66 -9.42
CA LEU A 322 -33.97 2.06 -9.44
C LEU A 322 -34.66 1.76 -10.77
N ARG A 323 -33.94 1.86 -11.91
CA ARG A 323 -34.48 1.50 -13.23
C ARG A 323 -34.67 0.00 -13.42
N ASN A 324 -33.81 -0.82 -12.82
CA ASN A 324 -33.80 -2.28 -13.05
C ASN A 324 -34.53 -3.06 -11.96
N GLN A 325 -34.53 -2.56 -10.72
CA GLN A 325 -35.16 -3.12 -9.55
C GLN A 325 -35.60 -1.97 -8.61
N PRO A 326 -36.82 -1.44 -8.80
CA PRO A 326 -37.24 -0.17 -8.19
C PRO A 326 -37.42 -0.22 -6.67
N ASN A 327 -37.49 -1.41 -6.08
CA ASN A 327 -37.75 -1.59 -4.65
C ASN A 327 -36.45 -1.66 -3.86
N ILE A 328 -35.98 -0.51 -3.37
CA ILE A 328 -34.92 -0.43 -2.36
C ILE A 328 -35.58 -0.31 -0.98
N PRO A 329 -35.24 -1.18 -0.01
CA PRO A 329 -35.81 -1.10 1.34
C PRO A 329 -35.46 0.22 2.05
N ASP A 330 -36.45 0.86 2.69
CA ASP A 330 -36.25 2.09 3.47
C ASP A 330 -35.19 1.95 4.55
N ARG A 331 -35.15 0.77 5.20
CA ARG A 331 -34.16 0.45 6.21
C ARG A 331 -32.74 0.51 5.65
N GLN A 332 -32.50 0.05 4.42
CA GLN A 332 -31.19 0.13 3.79
C GLN A 332 -30.80 1.59 3.53
N LEU A 333 -31.72 2.40 3.00
CA LEU A 333 -31.47 3.82 2.75
C LEU A 333 -31.17 4.58 4.04
N TRP A 334 -31.85 4.23 5.14
CA TRP A 334 -31.57 4.76 6.46
C TRP A 334 -30.18 4.36 6.97
N GLU A 335 -29.81 3.07 6.93
CA GLU A 335 -28.48 2.60 7.36
C GLU A 335 -27.38 3.31 6.54
N ILE A 336 -27.56 3.48 5.24
CA ILE A 336 -26.62 4.25 4.39
C ILE A 336 -26.53 5.72 4.82
N ALA A 337 -27.67 6.42 4.93
CA ALA A 337 -27.67 7.85 5.23
C ALA A 337 -27.22 8.17 6.67
N ALA A 338 -27.60 7.33 7.63
CA ALA A 338 -27.37 7.55 9.06
C ALA A 338 -26.00 7.04 9.54
N ASP A 339 -25.42 6.02 8.88
CA ASP A 339 -24.17 5.40 9.32
C ASP A 339 -23.02 5.57 8.32
N GLU A 340 -23.26 5.37 7.02
CA GLU A 340 -22.20 5.43 6.00
C GLU A 340 -21.88 6.89 5.60
N PHE A 341 -22.91 7.73 5.45
CA PHE A 341 -22.76 9.16 5.09
C PHE A 341 -22.53 10.07 6.28
N TYR A 342 -22.30 9.47 7.45
CA TYR A 342 -22.17 10.16 8.70
C TYR A 342 -20.77 9.98 9.30
N ARG A 343 -20.26 11.03 9.95
CA ARG A 343 -19.01 11.01 10.70
C ARG A 343 -19.22 11.51 12.12
N SER A 344 -19.14 10.59 13.10
CA SER A 344 -18.97 10.90 14.52
C SER A 344 -17.50 10.76 14.90
N HIS A 345 -17.01 11.65 15.76
CA HIS A 345 -15.75 11.53 16.51
C HIS A 345 -14.45 11.83 15.73
N TRP A 346 -14.12 13.12 15.73
CA TRP A 346 -12.80 13.63 16.11
C TRP A 346 -13.04 14.64 17.26
N PRO A 347 -12.10 14.85 18.21
CA PRO A 347 -12.40 15.60 19.45
C PRO A 347 -12.93 17.03 19.27
N ASN A 348 -12.78 17.65 18.08
CA ASN A 348 -13.02 19.07 17.88
C ASN A 348 -13.81 19.45 16.61
N THR A 349 -14.42 18.50 15.88
CA THR A 349 -15.04 18.80 14.56
C THR A 349 -16.57 18.73 14.52
N GLY A 350 -17.22 18.30 15.60
CA GLY A 350 -18.68 18.12 15.62
C GLY A 350 -19.18 16.97 14.74
N GLU A 351 -20.49 16.71 14.81
CA GLU A 351 -21.19 15.75 13.97
C GLU A 351 -21.37 16.31 12.56
N ARG A 352 -21.01 15.54 11.51
CA ARG A 352 -21.14 15.99 10.12
C ARG A 352 -21.65 14.89 9.20
N PHE A 353 -22.45 15.30 8.22
CA PHE A 353 -22.94 14.46 7.13
C PHE A 353 -22.28 14.80 5.80
N ASN A 354 -22.33 13.83 4.89
CA ASN A 354 -22.08 14.03 3.48
C ASN A 354 -23.37 14.49 2.78
N ASP A 355 -23.63 15.79 2.83
CA ASP A 355 -24.88 16.37 2.34
C ASP A 355 -25.14 16.08 0.85
N GLU A 356 -24.08 16.03 0.03
CA GLU A 356 -24.18 15.73 -1.41
C GLU A 356 -24.65 14.29 -1.67
N ALA A 357 -24.13 13.34 -0.90
CA ALA A 357 -24.54 11.94 -0.96
C ALA A 357 -25.99 11.75 -0.51
N ILE A 358 -26.40 12.45 0.56
CA ILE A 358 -27.79 12.43 1.05
C ILE A 358 -28.74 13.04 0.02
N ARG A 359 -28.40 14.19 -0.57
CA ARG A 359 -29.19 14.83 -1.65
C ARG A 359 -29.39 13.91 -2.84
N SER A 360 -28.40 13.08 -3.16
CA SER A 360 -28.49 12.10 -4.24
C SER A 360 -29.59 11.07 -3.98
N ILE A 361 -29.87 10.73 -2.72
CA ILE A 361 -31.02 9.90 -2.34
C ILE A 361 -32.31 10.73 -2.39
N CYS A 362 -32.36 11.89 -1.73
CA CYS A 362 -33.60 12.67 -1.58
C CYS A 362 -34.17 13.17 -2.93
N HIS A 363 -33.30 13.41 -3.91
CA HIS A 363 -33.68 13.90 -5.25
C HIS A 363 -33.77 12.79 -6.32
N SER A 364 -33.61 11.52 -5.93
CA SER A 364 -33.85 10.39 -6.83
C SER A 364 -35.34 9.99 -6.84
N ASP A 365 -35.72 9.07 -7.73
CA ASP A 365 -37.10 8.58 -7.84
C ASP A 365 -37.63 7.93 -6.54
N ILE A 366 -36.72 7.44 -5.67
CA ILE A 366 -37.08 6.86 -4.36
C ILE A 366 -37.12 7.90 -3.22
N GLY A 367 -36.72 9.15 -3.49
CA GLY A 367 -36.65 10.23 -2.51
C GLY A 367 -37.95 10.48 -1.73
N PRO A 368 -39.12 10.60 -2.39
CA PRO A 368 -40.39 10.78 -1.69
C PRO A 368 -40.78 9.62 -0.77
N GLN A 369 -40.39 8.38 -1.11
CA GLN A 369 -40.57 7.23 -0.22
C GLN A 369 -39.68 7.36 1.01
N PHE A 370 -38.39 7.62 0.79
CA PHE A 370 -37.40 7.74 1.85
C PHE A 370 -37.75 8.87 2.83
N LEU A 371 -38.17 10.05 2.35
CA LEU A 371 -38.56 11.18 3.20
C LEU A 371 -39.76 10.84 4.10
N ARG A 372 -40.77 10.12 3.59
CA ARG A 372 -41.90 9.64 4.43
C ARG A 372 -41.44 8.68 5.53
N TYR A 373 -40.45 7.84 5.24
CA TYR A 373 -39.86 6.96 6.25
C TYR A 373 -39.11 7.77 7.31
N ILE A 374 -38.32 8.78 6.91
CA ILE A 374 -37.63 9.69 7.82
C ILE A 374 -38.61 10.43 8.73
N ASP A 375 -39.75 10.92 8.22
CA ASP A 375 -40.81 11.54 9.03
C ASP A 375 -41.45 10.59 10.05
N THR A 376 -41.43 9.28 9.76
CA THR A 376 -41.90 8.27 10.70
C THR A 376 -40.90 8.04 11.83
N LEU A 377 -39.59 8.05 11.51
CA LEU A 377 -38.52 7.94 12.50
C LEU A 377 -38.40 9.17 13.41
N ASP A 378 -38.80 10.35 12.95
CA ASP A 378 -38.81 11.60 13.74
C ASP A 378 -39.70 11.51 14.99
N LYS A 379 -40.69 10.62 14.98
CA LYS A 379 -41.59 10.35 16.11
C LYS A 379 -40.97 9.42 17.17
N ASN A 380 -39.71 9.02 17.01
CA ASN A 380 -38.98 8.16 17.94
C ASN A 380 -38.35 8.99 19.06
N ASP A 381 -38.44 8.52 20.31
CA ASP A 381 -37.88 9.22 21.48
C ASP A 381 -36.35 9.09 21.63
N ASN A 382 -35.68 8.33 20.76
CA ASN A 382 -34.22 8.18 20.79
C ASN A 382 -33.52 9.44 20.23
N GLU A 383 -32.83 10.17 21.11
CA GLU A 383 -32.12 11.42 20.75
C GLU A 383 -31.07 11.26 19.65
N ALA A 384 -30.38 10.11 19.56
CA ALA A 384 -29.44 9.85 18.48
C ALA A 384 -30.16 9.73 17.12
N VAL A 385 -31.32 9.06 17.10
CA VAL A 385 -32.16 8.96 15.90
C VAL A 385 -32.69 10.34 15.50
N LYS A 386 -33.16 11.16 16.45
CA LYS A 386 -33.62 12.53 16.17
C LYS A 386 -32.52 13.42 15.60
N SER A 387 -31.31 13.38 16.17
CA SER A 387 -30.15 14.10 15.63
C SER A 387 -29.89 13.70 14.17
N ARG A 388 -29.90 12.38 13.90
CA ARG A 388 -29.71 11.83 12.55
C ARG A 388 -30.78 12.28 11.56
N VAL A 389 -32.05 12.16 11.95
CA VAL A 389 -33.19 12.61 11.15
C VAL A 389 -33.09 14.10 10.82
N SER A 390 -32.79 14.94 11.81
CA SER A 390 -32.62 16.39 11.62
C SER A 390 -31.51 16.71 10.62
N GLY A 391 -30.36 16.06 10.75
CA GLY A 391 -29.24 16.20 9.81
C GLY A 391 -29.59 15.81 8.38
N ILE A 392 -30.27 14.66 8.21
CA ILE A 392 -30.72 14.17 6.89
C ILE A 392 -31.73 15.13 6.26
N LYS A 393 -32.75 15.56 7.02
CA LYS A 393 -33.75 16.52 6.54
C LYS A 393 -33.10 17.83 6.10
N LYS A 394 -32.15 18.34 6.87
CA LYS A 394 -31.40 19.56 6.52
C LYS A 394 -30.62 19.39 5.22
N ALA A 395 -29.98 18.23 5.01
CA ALA A 395 -29.23 17.97 3.78
C ALA A 395 -30.14 17.84 2.54
N CYS A 396 -31.35 17.30 2.69
CA CYS A 396 -32.32 17.19 1.58
C CYS A 396 -32.88 18.56 1.12
N HIS A 397 -32.74 19.62 1.90
CA HIS A 397 -33.14 21.00 1.56
C HIS A 397 -31.92 21.86 1.17
#